data_AF-A0A258J1I2-F1
#
_entry.id   AF-A0A258J1I2-F1
#
_cell.length_a   1.000
_cell.length_b   1.000
_cell.length_c   1.000
_cell.angle_alpha   90.00
_cell.angle_beta   90.00
_cell.angle_gamma   90.00
#
_symmetry.space_group_name_H-M   'P 1'
#
loop_
_entity.id
_entity.type
_entity.pdbx_description
1 polymer ?
#
loop_
_entity_poly.entity_id
_entity_poly.type
_entity_poly.pdbx_seq_one_letter_code
_entity_poly.pdbx_strand_id
1 'polypeptide(L)'
;PEVTIDCAVGQMRAFDFVADKPGDWAIHCHKSHHTMNAMGHDVRNFIGVDKKEFAKKVRKLVPDYMPMGTAGMADMGEMEMPLPDNTLPMMTGFAQFGAVEMGGMFSVVKVREGLASGDYKDPGWFKHPEGTVAFEWKGEPKRAEREPPAAFDKSRTAEFNVVKPGKKSPHGNH
;
A
#
# COMPACT_ATOMS: atom_id res chain seq x y z
N PRO A 1 -20.55 3.35 14.18
CA PRO A 1 -19.80 4.44 13.53
C PRO A 1 -19.31 3.94 12.17
N GLU A 2 -19.42 4.75 11.13
CA GLU A 2 -18.95 4.38 9.78
C GLU A 2 -17.46 4.73 9.65
N VAL A 3 -16.68 3.83 9.05
CA VAL A 3 -15.23 3.99 8.87
C VAL A 3 -14.83 4.14 7.40
N THR A 4 -15.70 3.71 6.48
CA THR A 4 -15.54 3.81 5.03
C THR A 4 -16.91 4.04 4.42
N ILE A 5 -17.02 5.01 3.50
CA ILE A 5 -18.26 5.33 2.79
C ILE A 5 -18.02 5.12 1.29
N ASP A 6 -18.92 4.38 0.63
CA ASP A 6 -18.95 4.34 -0.84
C ASP A 6 -19.66 5.58 -1.40
N CYS A 7 -18.94 6.34 -2.22
CA CYS A 7 -19.45 7.50 -2.95
C CYS A 7 -19.30 7.23 -4.45
N ALA A 8 -20.40 7.01 -5.15
CA ALA A 8 -20.41 6.77 -6.59
C ALA A 8 -20.35 8.08 -7.39
N VAL A 9 -20.10 7.98 -8.70
CA VAL A 9 -20.08 9.14 -9.60
C VAL A 9 -21.41 9.91 -9.51
N GLY A 10 -21.33 11.23 -9.32
CA GLY A 10 -22.48 12.10 -9.19
C GLY A 10 -23.16 12.10 -7.80
N GLN A 11 -22.64 11.32 -6.85
CA GLN A 11 -23.13 11.33 -5.47
C GLN A 11 -22.39 12.37 -4.62
N MET A 12 -23.09 12.85 -3.60
CA MET A 12 -22.51 13.66 -2.53
C MET A 12 -22.78 12.97 -1.19
N ARG A 13 -21.84 13.09 -0.27
CA ARG A 13 -21.95 12.64 1.11
C ARG A 13 -21.47 13.75 2.03
N ALA A 14 -22.23 13.98 3.08
CA ALA A 14 -21.83 14.79 4.22
C ALA A 14 -21.67 13.84 5.40
N PHE A 15 -20.61 14.03 6.18
CA PHE A 15 -20.35 13.26 7.39
C PHE A 15 -19.79 14.19 8.47
N ASP A 16 -20.14 13.90 9.72
CA ASP A 16 -19.60 14.60 10.87
C ASP A 16 -18.44 13.79 11.45
N PHE A 17 -17.36 14.49 11.78
CA PHE A 17 -16.16 13.91 12.39
C PHE A 17 -15.93 14.52 13.77
N VAL A 18 -16.11 13.71 14.81
CA VAL A 18 -15.79 14.11 16.19
C VAL A 18 -14.30 13.86 16.43
N ALA A 19 -13.52 14.93 16.49
CA ALA A 19 -12.07 14.88 16.65
C ALA A 19 -11.64 14.69 18.13
N ASP A 20 -12.13 13.64 18.80
CA ASP A 20 -11.89 13.37 20.23
C ASP A 20 -10.72 12.41 20.51
N LYS A 21 -10.11 11.84 19.47
CA LYS A 21 -8.95 10.93 19.58
C LYS A 21 -7.68 11.61 19.05
N PRO A 22 -6.80 12.12 19.93
CA PRO A 22 -5.52 12.69 19.52
C PRO A 22 -4.68 11.68 18.74
N GLY A 23 -4.14 12.12 17.60
CA GLY A 23 -3.38 11.25 16.71
C GLY A 23 -3.26 11.79 15.29
N ASP A 24 -2.47 11.09 14.48
CA ASP A 24 -2.38 11.31 13.03
C ASP A 24 -3.24 10.27 12.32
N TRP A 25 -4.33 10.72 11.69
CA TRP A 25 -5.35 9.85 11.12
C TRP A 25 -5.32 9.88 9.60
N ALA A 26 -5.17 8.69 9.00
CA ALA A 26 -5.24 8.51 7.57
C ALA A 26 -6.67 8.74 7.04
N ILE A 27 -6.81 9.56 6.01
CA ILE A 27 -8.02 9.66 5.19
C ILE A 27 -7.63 9.48 3.73
N HIS A 28 -8.21 8.46 3.10
CA HIS A 28 -7.94 8.12 1.71
C HIS A 28 -9.05 7.28 1.08
N CYS A 29 -9.02 7.15 -0.23
CA CYS A 29 -9.86 6.17 -0.93
C CYS A 29 -9.38 4.75 -0.63
N HIS A 30 -10.26 3.88 -0.14
CA HIS A 30 -9.88 2.50 0.21
C HIS A 30 -9.87 1.51 -0.98
N LYS A 31 -10.15 1.97 -2.20
CA LYS A 31 -10.03 1.15 -3.42
C LYS A 31 -8.56 1.08 -3.82
N SER A 32 -7.97 -0.11 -3.81
CA SER A 32 -6.51 -0.28 -3.96
C SER A 32 -5.94 0.33 -5.24
N HIS A 33 -6.70 0.36 -6.34
CA HIS A 33 -6.26 0.99 -7.58
C HIS A 33 -6.41 2.51 -7.62
N HIS A 34 -7.07 3.12 -6.63
CA HIS A 34 -7.17 4.58 -6.50
C HIS A 34 -6.01 5.19 -5.73
N THR A 35 -5.31 4.39 -4.92
CA THR A 35 -4.11 4.83 -4.18
C THR A 35 -2.82 4.62 -4.98
N MET A 36 -2.94 4.04 -6.18
CA MET A 36 -1.84 3.89 -7.12
C MET A 36 -1.91 5.05 -8.11
N ASN A 37 -0.88 5.89 -8.12
CA ASN A 37 -0.71 6.94 -9.14
C ASN A 37 -0.36 6.29 -10.50
N ALA A 38 0.18 7.03 -11.48
CA ALA A 38 0.41 6.61 -12.87
C ALA A 38 1.21 5.29 -13.02
N MET A 39 0.53 4.16 -12.88
CA MET A 39 1.07 2.82 -13.02
C MET A 39 0.53 2.22 -14.31
N GLY A 40 1.43 1.76 -15.18
CA GLY A 40 1.04 1.14 -16.44
C GLY A 40 0.37 -0.21 -16.22
N HIS A 41 -0.80 -0.42 -16.84
CA HIS A 41 -1.56 -1.68 -16.75
C HIS A 41 -0.99 -2.80 -17.64
N ASP A 42 -0.24 -2.44 -18.68
CA ASP A 42 0.32 -3.40 -19.66
C ASP A 42 1.77 -3.79 -19.38
N VAL A 43 2.30 -3.39 -18.22
CA VAL A 43 3.66 -3.74 -17.82
C VAL A 43 3.64 -5.08 -17.09
N ARG A 44 4.52 -6.00 -17.49
CA ARG A 44 4.68 -7.29 -16.80
C ARG A 44 5.11 -7.04 -15.35
N ASN A 45 4.48 -7.75 -14.41
CA ASN A 45 4.89 -7.72 -13.01
C ASN A 45 6.24 -8.44 -12.84
N PHE A 46 7.23 -7.73 -12.28
CA PHE A 46 8.56 -8.25 -11.99
C PHE A 46 8.84 -8.43 -10.49
N ILE A 47 7.81 -8.47 -9.65
CA ILE A 47 7.94 -8.78 -8.22
C ILE A 47 8.51 -10.20 -8.07
N GLY A 48 9.54 -10.34 -7.24
CA GLY A 48 10.24 -11.59 -6.99
C GLY A 48 11.26 -12.02 -8.07
N VAL A 49 11.47 -11.21 -9.12
CA VAL A 49 12.47 -11.48 -10.16
C VAL A 49 13.78 -10.79 -9.83
N ASP A 50 14.91 -11.52 -9.82
CA ASP A 50 16.24 -10.89 -9.73
C ASP A 50 16.60 -10.20 -11.06
N LYS A 51 16.62 -8.87 -11.02
CA LYS A 51 16.89 -8.02 -12.18
C LYS A 51 18.34 -7.53 -12.27
N LYS A 52 19.27 -7.96 -11.38
CA LYS A 52 20.64 -7.42 -11.33
C LYS A 52 21.38 -7.56 -12.65
N GLU A 53 21.43 -8.78 -13.19
CA GLU A 53 22.14 -9.08 -14.44
C GLU A 53 21.43 -8.46 -15.66
N PHE A 54 20.10 -8.41 -15.62
CA PHE A 54 19.31 -7.73 -16.65
C PHE A 54 19.60 -6.23 -16.69
N ALA A 55 19.52 -5.55 -15.54
CA ALA A 55 19.80 -4.12 -15.42
C ALA A 55 21.22 -3.76 -15.87
N LYS A 56 22.23 -4.58 -15.52
CA LYS A 56 23.62 -4.40 -16.00
C LYS A 56 23.73 -4.42 -17.53
N LYS A 57 22.99 -5.31 -18.20
CA LYS A 57 22.99 -5.40 -19.66
C LYS A 57 22.27 -4.22 -20.30
N VAL A 58 21.11 -3.82 -19.75
CA VAL A 58 20.33 -2.68 -20.28
C VAL A 58 21.10 -1.36 -20.11
N ARG A 59 21.79 -1.15 -18.98
CA ARG A 59 22.60 0.06 -18.75
C ARG A 59 23.73 0.28 -19.74
N LYS A 60 24.19 -0.77 -20.44
CA LYS A 60 25.16 -0.62 -21.53
C LYS A 60 24.59 0.08 -22.77
N LEU A 61 23.27 0.05 -22.93
CA LEU A 61 22.54 0.67 -24.04
C LEU A 61 21.83 1.95 -23.60
N VAL A 62 21.26 1.95 -22.40
CA VAL A 62 20.51 3.07 -21.82
C VAL A 62 21.10 3.36 -20.43
N PRO A 63 22.12 4.25 -20.31
CA PRO A 63 22.84 4.49 -19.07
C PRO A 63 21.94 4.85 -17.88
N ASP A 64 20.86 5.58 -18.15
CA ASP A 64 19.92 6.07 -17.13
C ASP A 64 18.83 5.05 -16.76
N TYR A 65 18.95 3.79 -17.21
CA TYR A 65 17.98 2.76 -16.87
C TYR A 65 17.97 2.44 -15.37
N MET A 66 16.83 2.72 -14.75
CA MET A 66 16.53 2.39 -13.36
C MET A 66 15.46 1.29 -13.32
N PRO A 67 15.81 0.07 -12.89
CA PRO A 67 14.81 -0.99 -12.77
C PRO A 67 13.82 -0.66 -11.66
N MET A 68 12.53 -0.67 -11.99
CA MET A 68 11.48 -0.62 -10.99
C MET A 68 11.61 -1.83 -10.03
N GLY A 69 11.33 -1.62 -8.75
CA GLY A 69 11.65 -2.45 -7.58
C GLY A 69 11.28 -3.92 -7.68
N THR A 70 11.75 -4.73 -6.73
CA THR A 70 11.61 -6.20 -6.79
C THR A 70 10.71 -6.77 -5.70
N ALA A 71 10.51 -6.06 -4.61
CA ALA A 71 9.72 -6.51 -3.47
C ALA A 71 8.36 -5.81 -3.33
N GLY A 72 8.03 -4.83 -4.18
CA GLY A 72 6.72 -4.19 -4.21
C GLY A 72 6.78 -2.72 -4.62
N MET A 73 5.66 -2.00 -4.49
CA MET A 73 5.66 -0.54 -4.69
C MET A 73 6.47 0.19 -3.62
N ALA A 74 6.59 -0.40 -2.43
CA ALA A 74 7.36 0.17 -1.34
C ALA A 74 8.83 0.42 -1.65
N ASP A 75 9.47 -0.52 -2.35
CA ASP A 75 10.86 -0.36 -2.82
C ASP A 75 11.05 0.90 -3.68
N MET A 76 9.99 1.31 -4.40
CA MET A 76 10.03 2.52 -5.22
C MET A 76 9.85 3.80 -4.40
N GLY A 77 9.30 3.69 -3.19
CA GLY A 77 9.05 4.82 -2.32
C GLY A 77 10.31 5.48 -1.78
N GLU A 78 11.39 4.70 -1.64
CA GLU A 78 12.70 5.18 -1.21
C GLU A 78 13.59 5.64 -2.39
N MET A 79 13.17 5.39 -3.62
CA MET A 79 13.92 5.72 -4.84
C MET A 79 13.26 6.91 -5.55
N GLU A 80 13.70 8.12 -5.21
CA GLU A 80 13.29 9.32 -5.93
C GLU A 80 13.80 9.28 -7.38
N MET A 81 12.88 9.11 -8.33
CA MET A 81 13.19 9.22 -9.76
C MET A 81 12.70 10.57 -10.27
N PRO A 82 13.45 11.24 -11.18
CA PRO A 82 12.97 12.45 -11.83
C PRO A 82 11.71 12.13 -12.62
N LEU A 83 10.59 12.73 -12.21
CA LEU A 83 9.30 12.66 -12.89
C LEU A 83 9.13 13.91 -13.78
N PRO A 84 8.41 13.81 -14.91
CA PRO A 84 7.99 14.99 -15.66
C PRO A 84 7.22 15.99 -14.77
N ASP A 85 7.38 17.29 -15.02
CA ASP A 85 6.80 18.36 -14.19
C ASP A 85 5.27 18.27 -14.04
N ASN A 86 4.58 17.67 -15.02
CA ASN A 86 3.12 17.51 -15.04
C ASN A 86 2.62 16.17 -14.49
N THR A 87 3.48 15.41 -13.80
CA THR A 87 3.10 14.14 -13.20
C THR A 87 2.88 14.33 -11.72
N LEU A 88 1.76 13.80 -11.20
CA LEU A 88 1.58 13.71 -9.76
C LEU A 88 2.74 12.89 -9.17
N PRO A 89 3.26 13.25 -7.98
CA PRO A 89 4.32 12.49 -7.35
C PRO A 89 3.91 11.04 -7.18
N MET A 90 4.75 10.09 -7.59
CA MET A 90 4.49 8.66 -7.31
C MET A 90 4.49 8.37 -5.79
N MET A 91 5.06 9.30 -5.02
CA MET A 91 5.19 9.29 -3.57
C MET A 91 4.85 10.66 -3.00
N THR A 92 4.13 10.72 -1.87
CA THR A 92 3.83 11.99 -1.19
C THR A 92 4.49 12.08 0.17
N GLY A 93 5.82 12.15 0.14
CA GLY A 93 6.64 12.45 1.30
C GLY A 93 6.71 11.33 2.34
N PHE A 94 7.10 11.71 3.55
CA PHE A 94 7.35 10.82 4.68
C PHE A 94 6.39 11.14 5.82
N ALA A 95 5.81 10.09 6.42
CA ALA A 95 5.16 10.15 7.71
C ALA A 95 6.20 9.90 8.83
N GLN A 96 5.74 9.89 10.08
CA GLN A 96 6.60 9.71 11.26
C GLN A 96 7.49 8.46 11.21
N PHE A 97 7.04 7.39 10.54
CA PHE A 97 7.71 6.09 10.55
C PHE A 97 8.20 5.62 9.17
N GLY A 98 8.13 6.45 8.14
CA GLY A 98 8.58 6.06 6.80
C GLY A 98 7.82 6.74 5.67
N ALA A 99 8.08 6.28 4.45
CA ALA A 99 7.51 6.84 3.24
C ALA A 99 5.99 6.58 3.14
N VAL A 100 5.24 7.52 2.57
CA VAL A 100 3.80 7.40 2.31
C VAL A 100 3.56 7.04 0.84
N GLU A 101 3.27 5.77 0.61
CA GLU A 101 3.24 5.12 -0.71
C GLU A 101 1.90 5.26 -1.45
N MET A 102 1.26 6.42 -1.33
CA MET A 102 -0.07 6.67 -1.90
C MET A 102 -0.12 7.82 -2.92
N GLY A 103 1.03 8.24 -3.44
CA GLY A 103 1.15 9.10 -4.63
C GLY A 103 0.19 10.30 -4.72
N GLY A 104 0.00 11.03 -3.62
CA GLY A 104 -0.87 12.22 -3.56
C GLY A 104 -2.33 11.95 -3.24
N MET A 105 -2.75 10.68 -3.18
CA MET A 105 -4.14 10.26 -2.95
C MET A 105 -4.42 9.94 -1.47
N PHE A 106 -3.67 10.59 -0.58
CA PHE A 106 -3.71 10.37 0.87
C PHE A 106 -3.63 11.70 1.60
N SER A 107 -4.37 11.80 2.69
CA SER A 107 -4.32 12.95 3.60
C SER A 107 -4.18 12.46 5.04
N VAL A 108 -3.47 13.25 5.86
CA VAL A 108 -3.35 13.03 7.30
C VAL A 108 -4.14 14.11 8.04
N VAL A 109 -5.14 13.69 8.80
CA VAL A 109 -5.84 14.58 9.74
C VAL A 109 -5.11 14.55 11.08
N LYS A 110 -4.61 15.72 11.48
CA LYS A 110 -3.88 15.91 12.72
C LYS A 110 -4.86 16.35 13.81
N VAL A 111 -5.22 15.42 14.70
CA VAL A 111 -6.08 15.72 15.85
C VAL A 111 -5.20 16.04 17.06
N ARG A 112 -5.27 17.28 17.56
CA ARG A 112 -4.48 17.78 18.69
C ARG A 112 -5.31 18.76 19.53
N GLU A 113 -5.01 18.81 20.81
CA GLU A 113 -5.46 19.92 21.67
C GLU A 113 -4.69 21.20 21.36
N GLY A 114 -5.29 22.35 21.65
CA GLY A 114 -4.62 23.66 21.54
C GLY A 114 -4.47 24.21 20.12
N LEU A 115 -5.05 23.56 19.11
CA LEU A 115 -5.13 24.12 17.75
C LEU A 115 -6.19 25.22 17.72
N ALA A 116 -5.79 26.43 17.38
CA ALA A 116 -6.71 27.55 17.23
C ALA A 116 -7.55 27.39 15.94
N SER A 117 -8.79 27.87 15.98
CA SER A 117 -9.61 27.95 14.78
C SER A 117 -8.94 28.83 13.73
N GLY A 118 -8.79 28.33 12.50
CA GLY A 118 -8.13 29.03 11.39
C GLY A 118 -6.59 29.01 11.44
N ASP A 119 -5.97 28.28 12.37
CA ASP A 119 -4.53 28.02 12.33
C ASP A 119 -4.22 26.80 11.45
N TYR A 120 -3.56 27.06 10.31
CA TYR A 120 -3.18 26.05 9.31
C TYR A 120 -1.71 25.64 9.41
N LYS A 121 -0.99 26.06 10.45
CA LYS A 121 0.39 25.62 10.66
C LYS A 121 0.43 24.12 10.95
N ASP A 122 1.48 23.46 10.48
CA ASP A 122 1.72 22.06 10.82
C ASP A 122 2.15 21.94 12.30
N PRO A 123 1.37 21.28 13.17
CA PRO A 123 1.75 21.03 14.56
C PRO A 123 2.79 19.92 14.72
N GLY A 124 3.24 19.30 13.62
CA GLY A 124 4.18 18.19 13.59
C GLY A 124 3.53 16.82 13.80
N TRP A 125 4.37 15.79 13.94
CA TRP A 125 3.94 14.41 14.16
C TRP A 125 3.42 14.16 15.57
N PHE A 126 2.52 13.19 15.71
CA PHE A 126 1.95 12.85 17.00
C PHE A 126 3.02 12.30 17.94
N LYS A 127 3.02 12.79 19.18
CA LYS A 127 3.90 12.28 20.23
C LYS A 127 3.23 11.08 20.87
N HIS A 128 3.56 9.91 20.37
CA HIS A 128 3.06 8.65 20.92
C HIS A 128 3.48 8.50 22.40
N PRO A 129 2.57 8.05 23.28
CA PRO A 129 2.92 7.77 24.68
C PRO A 129 4.06 6.75 24.79
N GLU A 130 4.83 6.85 25.87
CA GLU A 130 5.94 5.93 26.12
C GLU A 130 5.46 4.48 26.14
N GLY A 131 6.21 3.60 25.49
CA GLY A 131 5.88 2.17 25.39
C GLY A 131 4.79 1.81 24.37
N THR A 132 4.21 2.76 23.62
CA THR A 132 3.16 2.48 22.62
C THR A 132 3.68 2.30 21.19
N VAL A 133 4.91 2.74 20.92
CA VAL A 133 5.55 2.58 19.61
C VAL A 133 6.23 1.22 19.54
N ALA A 134 6.00 0.50 18.45
CA ALA A 134 6.68 -0.77 18.21
C ALA A 134 8.19 -0.59 18.12
N PHE A 135 8.94 -1.58 18.61
CA PHE A 135 10.40 -1.62 18.55
C PHE A 135 10.85 -2.98 18.04
N GLU A 136 12.07 -3.03 17.51
CA GLU A 136 12.68 -4.26 17.05
C GLU A 136 12.79 -5.28 18.20
N TRP A 137 12.20 -6.46 18.03
CA TRP A 137 12.31 -7.56 18.99
C TRP A 137 13.65 -8.28 18.80
N LYS A 138 14.54 -8.18 19.79
CA LYS A 138 15.87 -8.81 19.77
C LYS A 138 15.93 -10.18 20.48
N GLY A 139 14.80 -10.65 21.02
CA GLY A 139 14.71 -11.97 21.65
C GLY A 139 14.41 -13.07 20.63
N GLU A 140 14.28 -14.32 21.11
CA GLU A 140 13.83 -15.41 20.24
C GLU A 140 12.41 -15.13 19.71
N PRO A 141 12.14 -15.38 18.42
CA PRO A 141 10.82 -15.19 17.85
C PRO A 141 9.85 -16.17 18.52
N LYS A 142 8.76 -15.64 19.07
CA LYS A 142 7.68 -16.50 19.59
C LYS A 142 7.13 -17.32 18.42
N ARG A 143 7.15 -18.65 18.56
CA ARG A 143 6.52 -19.55 17.59
C ARG A 143 5.04 -19.16 17.50
N ALA A 144 4.59 -18.75 16.31
CA ALA A 144 3.18 -18.51 16.07
C ALA A 144 2.41 -19.82 16.36
N GLU A 145 1.45 -19.74 17.29
CA GLU A 145 0.50 -20.82 17.53
C GLU A 145 -0.36 -20.92 16.28
N ARG A 146 -0.13 -21.96 15.47
CA ARG A 146 -0.99 -22.28 14.35
C ARG A 146 -2.12 -23.12 14.88
N GLU A 147 -3.36 -22.77 14.54
CA GLU A 147 -4.45 -23.71 14.69
C GLU A 147 -4.07 -25.02 13.99
N PRO A 148 -4.29 -26.17 14.64
CA PRO A 148 -4.13 -27.44 13.96
C PRO A 148 -5.04 -27.43 12.72
N PRO A 149 -4.57 -27.97 11.58
CA PRO A 149 -5.40 -28.04 10.39
C PRO A 149 -6.74 -28.70 10.75
N ALA A 150 -7.84 -28.11 10.28
CA ALA A 150 -9.16 -28.69 10.49
C ALA A 150 -9.14 -30.17 10.10
N ALA A 151 -9.62 -31.03 11.00
CA ALA A 151 -9.71 -32.45 10.71
C ALA A 151 -10.60 -32.65 9.49
N PHE A 152 -10.03 -33.26 8.44
CA PHE A 152 -10.76 -33.53 7.21
C PHE A 152 -11.84 -34.59 7.48
N ASP A 153 -13.10 -34.16 7.54
CA ASP A 153 -14.26 -35.04 7.67
C ASP A 153 -14.86 -35.31 6.29
N LYS A 154 -14.62 -36.53 5.77
CA LYS A 154 -15.18 -37.00 4.49
C LYS A 154 -16.71 -36.95 4.42
N SER A 155 -17.40 -37.02 5.55
CA SER A 155 -18.88 -37.01 5.60
C SER A 155 -19.47 -35.60 5.51
N ARG A 156 -18.66 -34.56 5.71
CA ARG A 156 -19.09 -33.14 5.73
C ARG A 156 -18.34 -32.27 4.73
N THR A 157 -17.38 -32.83 3.99
CA THR A 157 -16.56 -32.10 3.01
C THR A 157 -16.87 -32.60 1.61
N ALA A 158 -17.33 -31.71 0.73
CA ALA A 158 -17.52 -32.03 -0.68
C ALA A 158 -16.15 -32.20 -1.38
N GLU A 159 -15.93 -33.35 -2.00
CA GLU A 159 -14.73 -33.60 -2.82
C GLU A 159 -14.91 -32.93 -4.19
N PHE A 160 -14.01 -31.99 -4.52
CA PHE A 160 -13.97 -31.38 -5.84
C PHE A 160 -12.73 -31.86 -6.60
N ASN A 161 -12.95 -32.48 -7.77
CA ASN A 161 -11.87 -32.76 -8.70
C ASN A 161 -11.62 -31.53 -9.58
N VAL A 162 -10.64 -30.71 -9.19
CA VAL A 162 -10.22 -29.56 -9.99
C VAL A 162 -9.24 -30.03 -11.07
N VAL A 163 -9.69 -30.01 -12.32
CA VAL A 163 -8.81 -30.19 -13.49
C VAL A 163 -8.07 -28.88 -13.72
N LYS A 164 -6.76 -28.84 -13.47
CA LYS A 164 -5.93 -27.72 -13.93
C LYS A 164 -6.08 -27.63 -15.46
N PRO A 165 -6.43 -26.47 -16.03
CA PRO A 165 -6.43 -26.31 -17.48
C PRO A 165 -5.02 -26.59 -18.00
N GLY A 166 -4.87 -27.68 -18.75
CA GLY A 166 -3.62 -28.03 -19.39
C GLY A 166 -3.29 -27.01 -20.49
N LYS A 167 -2.01 -26.96 -20.89
CA LYS A 167 -1.45 -26.12 -21.98
C LYS A 167 -2.15 -26.26 -23.37
N LYS A 168 -3.26 -26.98 -23.47
CA LYS A 168 -4.04 -27.25 -24.69
C LYS A 168 -5.54 -27.03 -24.50
N SER A 169 -5.97 -26.02 -23.75
CA SER A 169 -7.38 -25.56 -23.84
C SER A 169 -7.57 -24.77 -25.14
N PRO A 170 -8.55 -25.10 -25.99
CA PRO A 170 -8.74 -24.46 -27.30
C PRO A 170 -9.52 -23.15 -27.23
N HIS A 171 -9.67 -22.53 -26.06
CA HIS A 171 -10.31 -21.23 -25.94
C HIS A 171 -9.27 -20.12 -26.15
N GLY A 172 -9.02 -19.84 -27.43
CA GLY A 172 -8.53 -18.53 -27.84
C GLY A 172 -9.62 -17.49 -27.66
N ASN A 173 -9.23 -16.36 -27.06
CA ASN A 173 -9.86 -15.04 -27.13
C ASN A 173 -11.30 -14.91 -26.61
N HIS A 174 -11.45 -14.25 -25.47
CA HIS A 174 -12.07 -12.92 -25.39
C HIS A 174 -11.47 -12.14 -24.23
#